data_AF-A0A0N4VWQ1-F1
#
_entry.id   AF-A0A0N4VWQ1-F1
#
_cell.length_a   1.000
_cell.length_b   1.000
_cell.length_c   1.000
_cell.angle_alpha   90.00
_cell.angle_beta   90.00
_cell.angle_gamma   90.00
#
_symmetry.space_group_name_H-M   'P 1'
#
loop_
_entity.id
_entity.type
_entity.pdbx_description
1 polymer ?
#
loop_
_entity_poly.entity_id
_entity_poly.type
_entity_poly.pdbx_seq_one_letter_code
_entity_poly.pdbx_strand_id
1 'polypeptide(L)'
;MEKTLANEQWYHGLLPREDIKMMLRSNGDFLVRTTEPVAGKPRALVLSVMVKQELEDQGIKHFVITVLPSGKVMIEKYAFESVTAMVEYHVNKKDSITKVSQYGHMQRLF
;
A
#
# COMPACT_ATOMS: atom_id res chain seq x y z
N MET A 1 -10.27 4.19 12.59
CA MET A 1 -9.30 3.77 11.56
C MET A 1 -9.18 4.82 10.47
N GLU A 2 -10.21 5.10 9.65
CA GLU A 2 -10.10 6.10 8.56
C GLU A 2 -9.72 7.51 9.04
N LYS A 3 -10.28 8.00 10.15
CA LYS A 3 -9.91 9.31 10.72
C LYS A 3 -8.43 9.44 11.08
N THR A 4 -7.78 8.33 11.45
CA THR A 4 -6.35 8.33 11.82
C THR A 4 -5.48 8.28 10.57
N LEU A 5 -5.92 7.53 9.55
CA LEU A 5 -5.24 7.43 8.26
C LEU A 5 -5.34 8.71 7.43
N ALA A 6 -6.42 9.48 7.57
CA ALA A 6 -6.62 10.72 6.81
C ALA A 6 -5.54 11.79 7.05
N ASN A 7 -4.78 11.70 8.15
CA ASN A 7 -3.67 12.61 8.44
C ASN A 7 -2.32 12.10 7.89
N GLU A 8 -2.28 10.89 7.36
CA GLU A 8 -1.07 10.28 6.84
C GLU A 8 -0.86 10.67 5.39
N GLN A 9 0.30 11.24 5.07
CA GLN A 9 0.61 11.75 3.73
C GLN A 9 0.66 10.65 2.66
N TRP A 10 0.87 9.39 3.07
CA TRP A 10 0.87 8.22 2.19
C TRP A 10 -0.53 7.61 2.00
N TYR A 11 -1.57 8.14 2.66
CA TYR A 11 -2.95 7.68 2.51
C TYR A 11 -3.75 8.63 1.63
N HIS A 12 -4.29 8.10 0.53
CA HIS A 12 -4.96 8.92 -0.50
C HIS A 12 -6.47 8.67 -0.60
N GLY A 13 -7.05 7.88 0.30
CA GLY A 13 -8.47 7.52 0.23
C GLY A 13 -8.84 6.89 -1.11
N LEU A 14 -9.92 7.36 -1.74
CA LEU A 14 -10.34 6.89 -3.06
C LEU A 14 -9.43 7.50 -4.13
N LEU A 15 -8.49 6.70 -4.64
CA LEU A 15 -7.56 7.12 -5.68
C LEU A 15 -7.73 6.25 -6.95
N PRO A 16 -8.08 6.86 -8.10
CA PRO A 16 -8.17 6.18 -9.39
C PRO A 16 -6.84 5.58 -9.83
N ARG A 17 -6.91 4.56 -10.70
CA ARG A 17 -5.70 3.90 -11.22
C ARG A 17 -4.78 4.85 -11.98
N GLU A 18 -5.33 5.78 -12.75
CA GLU A 18 -4.52 6.72 -13.53
C GLU A 18 -3.68 7.65 -12.64
N ASP A 19 -4.23 8.11 -11.53
CA ASP A 19 -3.50 8.95 -10.58
C ASP A 19 -2.37 8.16 -9.89
N ILE A 20 -2.59 6.89 -9.56
CA ILE A 20 -1.54 6.03 -8.98
C ILE A 20 -0.32 5.97 -9.89
N LYS A 21 -0.53 5.75 -11.20
CA LYS A 21 0.55 5.70 -12.18
C LYS A 21 1.31 7.01 -12.24
N MET A 22 0.61 8.13 -12.07
CA MET A 22 1.22 9.46 -12.07
C MET A 22 2.07 9.73 -10.83
N MET A 23 1.74 9.09 -9.71
CA MET A 23 2.39 9.31 -8.42
C MET A 23 3.56 8.35 -8.17
N LEU A 24 3.45 7.09 -8.61
CA LEU A 24 4.48 6.08 -8.35
C LEU A 24 5.46 6.04 -9.54
N ARG A 25 6.63 6.68 -9.40
CA ARG A 25 7.60 6.88 -10.50
C ARG A 25 8.90 6.11 -10.30
N SER A 26 9.35 5.99 -9.07
CA SER A 26 10.61 5.36 -8.71
C SER A 26 10.39 4.08 -7.93
N ASN A 27 11.32 3.12 -8.06
CA ASN A 27 11.29 1.90 -7.27
C ASN A 27 11.19 2.24 -5.77
N GLY A 28 10.17 1.68 -5.12
CA GLY A 28 9.88 1.90 -3.72
C GLY A 28 8.81 2.95 -3.44
N ASP A 29 8.45 3.78 -4.41
CA ASP A 29 7.33 4.70 -4.25
C ASP A 29 6.07 3.90 -3.88
N PHE A 30 5.34 4.38 -2.88
CA PHE A 30 4.14 3.71 -2.42
C PHE A 30 3.04 4.67 -2.00
N LEU A 31 1.83 4.13 -1.96
CA LEU A 31 0.69 4.76 -1.33
C LEU A 31 -0.31 3.72 -0.82
N VAL A 32 -1.11 4.09 0.17
CA VAL A 32 -2.28 3.34 0.61
C VAL A 32 -3.54 4.05 0.11
N ARG A 33 -4.46 3.27 -0.45
CA ARG A 33 -5.75 3.76 -0.96
C ARG A 33 -6.88 2.85 -0.53
N THR A 34 -8.11 3.32 -0.69
CA THR A 34 -9.32 2.51 -0.62
C THR A 34 -9.83 2.20 -2.03
N THR A 35 -10.42 1.02 -2.21
CA THR A 35 -11.11 0.68 -3.45
C THR A 35 -12.41 1.47 -3.57
N GLU A 36 -12.82 1.73 -4.81
CA GLU A 36 -14.17 2.22 -5.08
C GLU A 36 -15.21 1.29 -4.45
N PRO A 37 -16.34 1.85 -3.96
CA PRO A 37 -17.43 1.05 -3.46
C PRO A 37 -18.01 0.20 -4.60
N VAL A 38 -18.00 -1.11 -4.42
CA VAL A 38 -18.71 -2.04 -5.30
C VAL A 38 -19.95 -2.51 -4.57
N ALA A 39 -21.12 -2.44 -5.21
CA ALA A 39 -22.38 -2.85 -4.59
C ALA A 39 -22.27 -4.27 -4.00
N GLY A 40 -22.62 -4.40 -2.72
CA GLY A 40 -22.55 -5.68 -1.99
C GLY A 40 -21.15 -6.10 -1.53
N LYS A 41 -20.10 -5.29 -1.74
CA LYS A 41 -18.74 -5.58 -1.25
C LYS A 41 -18.23 -4.46 -0.33
N PRO A 42 -17.56 -4.79 0.79
CA PRO A 42 -16.91 -3.80 1.63
C PRO A 42 -15.77 -3.13 0.86
N ARG A 43 -15.48 -1.87 1.18
CA ARG A 43 -14.28 -1.18 0.70
C ARG A 43 -13.05 -1.94 1.21
N ALA A 44 -12.07 -2.15 0.34
CA ALA A 44 -10.80 -2.73 0.72
C ALA A 44 -9.73 -1.64 0.80
N LEU A 45 -8.80 -1.78 1.74
CA LEU A 45 -7.56 -1.02 1.74
C LEU A 45 -6.56 -1.73 0.82
N VAL A 46 -5.79 -0.95 0.07
CA VAL A 46 -4.82 -1.44 -0.90
C VAL A 46 -3.53 -0.66 -0.74
N LEU A 47 -2.43 -1.38 -0.54
CA LEU A 47 -1.08 -0.84 -0.66
C LEU A 47 -0.65 -0.97 -2.12
N SER A 48 -0.29 0.14 -2.76
CA SER A 48 0.27 0.16 -4.11
C SER A 48 1.73 0.55 -4.04
N VAL A 49 2.61 -0.19 -4.71
CA VAL A 49 4.07 0.02 -4.65
C VAL A 49 4.67 -0.12 -6.04
N MET A 50 5.51 0.83 -6.46
CA MET A 50 6.36 0.68 -7.62
C MET A 50 7.50 -0.28 -7.28
N VAL A 51 7.52 -1.45 -7.91
CA VAL A 51 8.57 -2.46 -7.68
C VAL A 51 9.57 -2.49 -8.83
N LYS A 52 9.16 -2.09 -10.04
CA LYS A 52 10.02 -2.10 -11.22
C LYS A 52 9.67 -0.97 -12.18
N GLN A 53 10.24 0.21 -11.96
CA GLN A 53 9.98 1.44 -12.71
C GLN A 53 10.22 1.30 -14.22
N GLU A 54 11.11 0.39 -14.65
CA GLU A 54 11.37 0.14 -16.08
C GLU A 54 10.18 -0.54 -16.79
N LEU A 55 9.20 -1.06 -16.04
CA LEU A 55 7.97 -1.63 -16.58
C LEU A 55 6.79 -0.66 -16.51
N GLU A 56 7.03 0.60 -16.13
CA GLU A 56 6.01 1.65 -15.98
C GLU A 56 4.82 1.14 -15.15
N ASP A 57 3.59 1.23 -15.68
CA ASP A 57 2.36 0.77 -15.03
C ASP A 57 2.41 -0.71 -14.60
N GLN A 58 3.09 -1.56 -15.38
CA GLN A 58 3.22 -2.99 -15.07
C GLN A 58 4.21 -3.25 -13.92
N GLY A 59 5.02 -2.25 -13.59
CA GLY A 59 5.93 -2.25 -12.45
C GLY A 59 5.24 -2.07 -11.10
N ILE A 60 3.98 -1.60 -11.11
CA ILE A 60 3.21 -1.32 -9.89
C ILE A 60 2.51 -2.59 -9.41
N LYS A 61 2.78 -2.97 -8.16
CA LYS A 61 2.07 -4.06 -7.48
C LYS A 61 1.03 -3.50 -6.51
N HIS A 62 -0.12 -4.16 -6.45
CA HIS A 62 -1.22 -3.82 -5.56
C HIS A 62 -1.48 -4.96 -4.58
N PHE A 63 -1.35 -4.70 -3.29
CA PHE A 63 -1.57 -5.66 -2.21
C PHE A 63 -2.82 -5.27 -1.43
N VAL A 64 -3.76 -6.20 -1.32
CA VAL A 64 -4.95 -6.00 -0.50
C VAL A 64 -4.56 -6.12 0.98
N ILE A 65 -4.99 -5.15 1.78
CA ILE A 65 -4.83 -5.16 3.22
C ILE A 65 -6.15 -5.65 3.83
N THR A 66 -6.10 -6.79 4.49
CA THR A 66 -7.25 -7.40 5.16
C THR A 66 -7.30 -6.95 6.60
N VAL A 67 -8.43 -6.39 7.04
CA VAL A 67 -8.67 -6.11 8.46
C VAL A 67 -9.32 -7.35 9.08
N LEU A 68 -8.65 -7.94 10.06
CA LEU A 68 -9.14 -9.12 10.78
C LEU A 68 -10.21 -8.73 11.82
N PRO A 69 -11.07 -9.68 12.24
CA PRO A 69 -12.02 -9.45 13.32
C PRO A 69 -11.38 -9.01 14.65
N SER A 70 -10.11 -9.36 14.87
CA SER A 70 -9.32 -8.93 16.03
C SER A 70 -8.90 -7.45 15.98
N GLY A 71 -9.12 -6.75 14.86
CA GLY A 71 -8.65 -5.39 14.62
C GLY A 71 -7.25 -5.29 14.02
N LYS A 72 -6.49 -6.40 13.97
CA LYS A 72 -5.19 -6.46 13.30
C LYS A 72 -5.34 -6.35 11.78
N VAL A 73 -4.29 -5.88 11.12
CA VAL A 73 -4.23 -5.82 9.65
C VAL A 73 -3.28 -6.88 9.12
N MET A 74 -3.67 -7.54 8.04
CA MET A 74 -2.85 -8.52 7.33
C MET A 74 -2.55 -8.06 5.91
N ILE A 75 -1.30 -8.26 5.50
CA ILE A 75 -0.83 -8.07 4.13
C ILE A 75 0.08 -9.25 3.76
N GLU A 76 -0.24 -9.94 2.66
CA GLU A 76 0.37 -11.22 2.31
C GLU A 76 0.42 -12.21 3.49
N LYS A 77 1.61 -12.42 4.08
CA LYS A 77 1.89 -13.34 5.21
C LYS A 77 2.12 -12.63 6.54
N TYR A 78 2.12 -11.30 6.57
CA TYR A 78 2.42 -10.50 7.75
C TYR A 78 1.14 -9.98 8.41
N ALA A 79 1.17 -9.87 9.73
CA ALA A 79 0.09 -9.30 10.53
C ALA A 79 0.64 -8.18 11.43
N PHE A 80 -0.07 -7.06 11.52
CA PHE A 80 0.32 -5.87 12.26
C PHE A 80 -0.84 -5.34 13.09
N GLU A 81 -0.53 -4.57 14.13
CA GLU A 81 -1.54 -3.94 14.99
C GLU A 81 -2.33 -2.84 14.27
N SER A 82 -1.75 -2.21 13.23
CA SER A 82 -2.40 -1.17 12.44
C SER A 82 -1.75 -1.02 11.05
N VAL A 83 -2.40 -0.28 10.15
CA VAL A 83 -1.82 0.08 8.84
C VAL A 83 -0.58 0.96 9.02
N THR A 84 -0.59 1.89 9.98
CA THR A 84 0.58 2.71 10.29
C THR A 84 1.76 1.84 10.70
N ALA A 85 1.55 0.87 11.61
CA ALA A 85 2.60 -0.07 12.02
C ALA A 85 3.10 -0.94 10.85
N MET A 86 2.22 -1.36 9.95
CA MET A 86 2.56 -2.07 8.72
C MET A 86 3.45 -1.21 7.79
N VAL A 87 3.05 0.04 7.53
CA VAL A 87 3.82 0.98 6.69
C VAL A 87 5.18 1.26 7.32
N GLU A 88 5.22 1.60 8.60
CA GLU A 88 6.47 1.86 9.33
C GLU A 88 7.42 0.67 9.30
N TYR A 89 6.89 -0.55 9.45
CA TYR A 89 7.69 -1.76 9.35
C TYR A 89 8.37 -1.89 7.97
N HIS A 90 7.62 -1.75 6.88
CA HIS A 90 8.17 -1.93 5.53
C HIS A 90 9.02 -0.75 5.04
N VAL A 91 8.78 0.47 5.54
CA VAL A 91 9.64 1.64 5.29
C VAL A 91 10.96 1.52 6.06
N ASN A 92 10.91 1.15 7.35
CA ASN A 92 12.10 1.21 8.21
C ASN A 92 12.96 -0.07 8.15
N LYS A 93 12.37 -1.26 8.00
CA LYS A 93 13.12 -2.53 8.07
C LYS A 93 13.69 -3.01 6.75
N LYS A 94 13.43 -2.30 5.64
CA LYS A 94 13.88 -2.66 4.28
C LYS A 94 13.52 -4.09 3.85
N ASP A 95 12.60 -4.78 4.54
CA ASP A 95 12.10 -6.07 4.08
C ASP A 95 11.15 -5.85 2.90
N SER A 96 11.51 -6.39 1.73
CA SER A 96 10.67 -6.33 0.53
C SER A 96 9.31 -6.92 0.84
N ILE A 97 8.25 -6.19 0.46
CA ILE A 97 6.87 -6.66 0.58
C ILE A 97 6.68 -7.98 -0.16
N THR A 98 7.40 -8.20 -1.27
CA THR A 98 7.36 -9.47 -2.02
C THR A 98 8.64 -10.28 -1.90
N LYS A 99 8.51 -11.62 -1.94
CA LYS A 99 9.64 -12.59 -1.98
C LYS A 99 10.61 -12.39 -3.15
N VAL A 100 10.22 -11.64 -4.18
CA VAL A 100 11.01 -11.41 -5.40
C VAL A 100 11.77 -10.09 -5.27
N SER A 101 13.01 -10.21 -4.80
CA SER A 101 14.16 -9.37 -5.19
C SER A 101 14.28 -7.98 -4.54
N GLN A 102 15.53 -7.51 -4.55
CA GLN A 102 16.15 -6.30 -3.96
C GLN A 102 15.52 -4.93 -4.35
N TYR A 103 14.27 -4.89 -4.84
CA TYR A 103 13.64 -3.71 -5.45
C TYR A 103 12.33 -3.27 -4.77
N GLY A 104 11.93 -3.92 -3.67
CA GLY A 104 10.64 -3.71 -3.00
C GLY A 104 10.69 -2.85 -1.73
N HIS A 105 11.69 -1.98 -1.58
CA HIS A 105 11.86 -1.13 -0.40
C HIS A 105 10.91 0.07 -0.46
N MET A 106 10.01 0.23 0.51
CA MET A 106 9.14 1.41 0.52
C MET A 106 9.92 2.67 0.88
N GLN A 107 9.80 3.73 0.07
CA GLN A 107 10.30 5.06 0.37
C GLN A 107 9.14 6.05 0.46
N ARG A 108 9.18 6.96 1.45
CA ARG A 108 8.14 8.00 1.59
C ARG A 108 8.24 8.96 0.41
N LEU A 109 7.11 9.24 -0.21
CA LEU A 109 7.01 10.20 -1.31
C LEU A 109 7.10 11.66 -0.86
N PHE A 110 6.90 11.93 0.45
CA PHE A 110 6.83 13.26 1.06
C PHE A 110 7.38 13.22 2.49
#